data_AF-A0A957ASZ7-F1
#
_entry.id   AF-A0A957ASZ7-F1
#
_cell.length_a   1.000
_cell.length_b   1.000
_cell.length_c   1.000
_cell.angle_alpha   90.00
_cell.angle_beta   90.00
_cell.angle_gamma   90.00
#
_symmetry.space_group_name_H-M   'P 1'
#
loop_
_entity.id
_entity.type
_entity.pdbx_description
1 polymer ?
#
loop_
_entity_poly.entity_id
_entity_poly.type
_entity_poly.pdbx_seq_one_letter_code
_entity_poly.pdbx_strand_id
1 'polypeptide(L)' 'MNLTIHPVKELFGTARVPGDKSISHRSAMFASLAEGESRVRNFLPGGDCLATLG' A
#
# COMPACT_ATOMS: atom_id res chain seq x y z
N MET A 1 12.56 12.16 -12.42
CA MET A 1 12.49 10.88 -13.17
C MET A 1 11.51 11.10 -14.30
N ASN A 2 11.91 10.86 -15.54
CA ASN A 2 11.05 11.10 -16.71
C ASN A 2 10.55 9.75 -17.24
N LEU A 3 9.25 9.67 -17.48
CA LEU A 3 8.59 8.52 -18.10
C LEU A 3 8.16 8.92 -19.51
N THR A 4 8.57 8.15 -20.50
CA THR A 4 8.06 8.25 -21.88
C THR A 4 7.03 7.15 -22.10
N ILE A 5 5.82 7.54 -22.52
CA ILE A 5 4.69 6.63 -22.71
C ILE A 5 4.29 6.67 -24.18
N HIS A 6 3.97 5.51 -24.76
CA HIS A 6 3.53 5.38 -26.14
C HIS A 6 2.04 4.97 -26.21
N PRO A 7 1.30 5.36 -27.25
CA PRO A 7 -0.09 4.97 -27.44
C PRO A 7 -0.24 3.45 -27.52
N VAL A 8 -1.33 2.93 -26.93
CA VAL A 8 -1.74 1.53 -27.05
C VAL A 8 -3.17 1.47 -27.56
N LYS A 9 -3.49 0.41 -28.31
CA LYS A 9 -4.83 0.22 -28.89
C LYS A 9 -5.88 -0.13 -27.82
N GLU A 10 -5.51 -0.98 -26.87
CA GLU A 10 -6.35 -1.40 -25.76
C GLU A 10 -5.51 -1.93 -24.59
N LEU A 11 -6.07 -1.88 -23.37
CA LEU A 11 -5.54 -2.59 -22.20
C LEU A 11 -6.37 -3.85 -21.99
N PHE A 12 -5.71 -5.01 -21.89
CA PHE A 12 -6.37 -6.30 -21.69
C PHE A 12 -5.62 -7.13 -20.66
N GLY A 13 -6.33 -7.70 -19.68
CA GLY A 13 -5.77 -8.58 -18.66
C GLY A 13 -6.35 -8.33 -17.28
N THR A 14 -5.69 -8.89 -16.26
CA THR A 14 -6.03 -8.69 -14.85
C THR A 14 -4.78 -8.27 -14.09
N ALA A 15 -4.95 -7.42 -13.08
CA ALA A 15 -3.87 -6.95 -12.24
C ALA A 15 -4.30 -6.98 -10.77
N ARG A 16 -3.34 -7.26 -9.88
CA ARG A 16 -3.52 -7.08 -8.44
C ARG A 16 -2.90 -5.74 -8.07
N VAL A 17 -3.71 -4.85 -7.51
CA VAL A 17 -3.22 -3.57 -6.99
C VAL A 17 -2.60 -3.75 -5.60
N PRO A 18 -1.68 -2.85 -5.20
CA PRO A 18 -1.16 -2.82 -3.83
C PRO A 18 -2.25 -2.61 -2.77
N GLY A 19 -1.86 -2.70 -1.50
CA GLY A 19 -2.72 -2.37 -0.37
C GLY A 19 -3.25 -0.93 -0.40
N ASP A 20 -4.35 -0.69 0.31
CA ASP A 20 -4.91 0.65 0.44
C ASP A 20 -4.08 1.51 1.42
N LYS A 21 -3.79 2.75 1.04
CA LYS A 21 -2.95 3.68 1.82
C LYS A 21 -3.59 4.04 3.16
N SER A 22 -4.87 4.37 3.16
CA SER A 22 -5.60 4.82 4.35
C SER A 22 -5.84 3.67 5.33
N ILE A 23 -6.08 2.46 4.84
CA ILE A 23 -6.16 1.24 5.66
C ILE A 23 -4.78 0.90 6.22
N SER A 24 -3.71 0.99 5.41
CA SER A 24 -2.36 0.70 5.87
C SER A 24 -1.93 1.64 7.01
N HIS A 25 -2.09 2.96 6.85
CA HIS A 25 -1.86 3.92 7.95
C HIS A 25 -2.62 3.56 9.21
N ARG A 26 -3.94 3.36 9.10
CA ARG A 26 -4.79 3.08 10.26
C ARG A 26 -4.45 1.75 10.90
N SER A 27 -4.10 0.73 10.10
CA SER A 27 -3.68 -0.56 10.63
C SER A 27 -2.41 -0.46 11.47
N ALA A 28 -1.43 0.35 11.04
CA ALA A 28 -0.22 0.61 11.81
C ALA A 28 -0.52 1.38 13.11
N MET A 29 -1.34 2.44 13.02
CA MET A 29 -1.76 3.24 14.18
C MET A 29 -2.56 2.43 15.21
N PHE A 30 -3.45 1.55 14.76
CA PHE A 30 -4.21 0.71 15.68
C PHE A 30 -3.37 -0.42 16.26
N ALA A 31 -2.46 -0.99 15.47
CA ALA A 31 -1.52 -2.00 15.96
C ALA A 31 -0.60 -1.46 17.05
N SER A 32 -0.17 -0.19 16.97
CA SER A 32 0.68 0.43 18.01
C SER A 32 -0.07 0.72 19.31
N LEU A 33 -1.40 0.79 19.28
CA LEU A 33 -2.25 1.01 20.44
C LEU A 33 -2.80 -0.29 21.03
N ALA A 34 -2.76 -1.39 20.28
CA ALA A 34 -3.31 -2.67 20.70
C ALA A 34 -2.35 -3.42 21.65
N GLU A 35 -2.93 -4.21 22.56
CA GLU A 35 -2.18 -5.17 23.36
C GLU A 35 -1.95 -6.47 22.56
N GLY A 36 -0.75 -7.05 22.66
CA GLY A 36 -0.40 -8.30 21.98
C GLY A 36 0.09 -8.14 20.54
N GLU A 37 0.00 -9.21 19.74
CA GLU A 37 0.51 -9.23 18.36
C GLU A 37 -0.58 -8.90 17.33
N SER A 38 -0.35 -7.88 16.50
CA SER A 38 -1.20 -7.56 15.34
C SER A 38 -0.59 -8.08 14.04
N ARG A 39 -1.34 -8.88 13.27
CA ARG A 39 -0.90 -9.39 11.95
C ARG A 39 -1.71 -8.78 10.82
N VAL A 40 -1.10 -7.86 10.07
CA VAL A 40 -1.73 -7.19 8.91
C VAL A 40 -1.22 -7.80 7.60
N ARG A 41 -2.14 -8.18 6.71
CA ARG A 41 -1.82 -8.71 5.38
C ARG A 41 -2.14 -7.66 4.31
N ASN A 42 -1.41 -7.71 3.19
CA ASN A 42 -1.55 -6.74 2.09
C ASN A 42 -1.39 -5.27 2.55
N PHE A 43 -0.50 -5.03 3.51
CA PHE A 43 -0.08 -3.69 3.90
C PHE A 43 0.61 -3.01 2.70
N LEU A 44 0.34 -1.72 2.47
CA LEU A 44 0.99 -0.94 1.42
C LEU A 44 2.40 -0.51 1.87
N PRO A 45 3.49 -1.03 1.28
CA PRO A 45 4.86 -0.65 1.65
C PRO A 45 5.29 0.66 0.95
N GLY A 46 4.39 1.63 0.86
CA GLY A 46 4.67 2.95 0.31
C GLY A 46 5.40 3.82 1.34
N GLY A 47 6.18 4.81 0.87
CA GLY A 47 6.95 5.71 1.76
C GLY A 47 6.12 6.31 2.89
N ASP A 48 4.92 6.83 2.59
CA ASP A 48 3.97 7.35 3.59
C ASP A 48 3.65 6.36 4.71
N CYS A 49 3.34 5.11 4.35
CA CYS A 49 2.90 4.09 5.30
C CYS A 49 4.08 3.50 6.07
N LEU A 50 5.25 3.36 5.43
CA LEU A 50 6.48 2.94 6.10
C LEU A 50 6.92 3.98 7.15
N ALA A 51 6.82 5.27 6.84
CA ALA A 51 7.12 6.34 7.80
C ALA A 51 6.19 6.32 9.04
N THR A 52 5.03 5.65 8.98
CA THR A 52 4.14 5.47 10.15
C THR A 52 4.65 4.38 11.09
N LEU A 53 5.45 3.43 10.60
CA LEU A 53 5.99 2.34 11.40
C LEU A 53 7.22 2.74 12.24
N GLY A 54 7.79 3.92 11.99
CA GLY A 54 9.02 4.41 12.62
C GLY A 54 10.20 4.39 11.67
#